data_AF-A0A9X1ZSG4-F1
#
_entry.id   AF-A0A9X1ZSG4-F1
#
_cell.length_a   1.000
_cell.length_b   1.000
_cell.length_c   1.000
_cell.angle_alpha   90.00
_cell.angle_beta   90.00
_cell.angle_gamma   90.00
#
_symmetry.space_group_name_H-M   'P 1'
#
loop_
_entity.id
_entity.type
_entity.pdbx_description
1 polymer ?
#
loop_
_entity_poly.entity_id
_entity_poly.type
_entity_poly.pdbx_seq_one_letter_code
_entity_poly.pdbx_strand_id
1 'polypeptide(L)'
;MKYPLTLCCAAGLLMASNTSHALPVAPEKDIALLKSACLQIAQEDLLPQNEVSTFLLDCVNDQLTERGYQRIEFLDGIPAFEETDVPSESEKSLIEALEESPRQP
;
A
#
# COMPACT_ATOMS: atom_id res chain seq x y z
N MET A 1 -10.21 -59.78 -4.00
CA MET A 1 -10.08 -59.53 -2.55
C MET A 1 -8.94 -60.36 -1.97
N LYS A 2 -7.77 -59.78 -1.68
CA LYS A 2 -6.90 -60.15 -0.53
C LYS A 2 -5.63 -59.28 -0.52
N TYR A 3 -5.51 -58.37 0.44
CA TYR A 3 -4.20 -57.96 0.97
C TYR A 3 -4.33 -57.98 2.49
N PRO A 4 -3.55 -58.80 3.22
CA PRO A 4 -3.67 -58.89 4.66
C PRO A 4 -2.96 -57.73 5.36
N LEU A 5 -3.68 -57.23 6.36
CA LEU A 5 -3.24 -56.43 7.48
C LEU A 5 -2.02 -57.08 8.19
N THR A 6 -0.86 -56.43 8.12
CA THR A 6 0.34 -56.68 8.95
C THR A 6 0.92 -55.29 9.25
N LEU A 7 0.53 -54.62 10.34
CA LEU A 7 1.03 -54.72 11.73
C LEU A 7 2.55 -54.51 11.86
N CYS A 8 2.90 -53.57 12.73
CA CYS A 8 4.21 -53.26 13.32
C CYS A 8 5.21 -52.43 12.52
N CYS A 9 5.21 -51.11 12.77
CA CYS A 9 6.42 -50.45 13.28
C CYS A 9 6.02 -49.35 14.26
N ALA A 10 6.39 -49.56 15.52
CA ALA A 10 6.47 -48.54 16.54
C ALA A 10 7.59 -47.56 16.19
N ALA A 11 7.34 -46.27 16.42
CA ALA A 11 8.27 -45.28 16.95
C ALA A 11 7.68 -43.91 16.64
N GLY A 12 7.06 -43.32 17.67
CA GLY A 12 6.72 -41.91 17.64
C GLY A 12 7.99 -41.09 17.46
N LEU A 13 7.95 -40.19 16.50
CA LEU A 13 8.79 -39.00 16.48
C LEU A 13 7.95 -37.89 15.83
N LEU A 14 7.03 -37.33 16.60
CA LEU A 14 6.42 -36.05 16.28
C LEU A 14 7.48 -34.98 16.54
N MET A 15 8.32 -34.71 15.54
CA MET A 15 9.13 -33.50 15.51
C MET A 15 8.19 -32.33 15.20
N ALA A 16 7.55 -31.79 16.25
CA ALA A 16 6.88 -30.51 16.17
C ALA A 16 7.96 -29.42 16.16
N SER A 17 8.50 -29.13 14.97
CA SER A 17 9.32 -27.94 14.74
C SER A 17 8.41 -26.72 14.79
N ASN A 18 8.10 -26.23 16.00
CA ASN A 18 7.56 -24.89 16.18
C ASN A 18 8.67 -23.87 15.94
N THR A 19 9.09 -23.71 14.69
CA THR A 19 9.79 -22.52 14.26
C THR A 19 8.73 -21.42 14.17
N SER A 20 8.56 -20.66 15.25
CA SER A 20 7.95 -19.32 15.19
C SER A 20 8.82 -18.47 14.27
N HIS A 21 8.60 -18.60 12.97
CA HIS A 21 9.12 -17.70 11.95
C HIS A 21 8.34 -16.39 12.10
N ALA A 22 8.74 -15.57 13.07
CA ALA A 22 8.32 -14.18 13.09
C ALA A 22 8.81 -13.56 11.77
N LEU A 23 7.86 -13.04 10.99
CA LEU A 23 8.18 -12.36 9.73
C LEU A 23 9.10 -11.18 10.05
N PRO A 24 10.09 -10.89 9.18
CA PRO A 24 10.96 -9.73 9.37
C PRO A 24 10.15 -8.43 9.37
N VAL A 25 10.64 -7.43 10.08
CA VAL A 25 10.12 -6.06 9.96
C VAL A 25 10.59 -5.48 8.62
N ALA A 26 9.69 -4.82 7.90
CA ALA A 26 10.05 -4.18 6.64
C ALA A 26 10.98 -2.97 6.85
N PRO A 27 11.89 -2.70 5.90
CA PRO A 27 12.65 -1.46 5.90
C PRO A 27 11.72 -0.23 5.84
N GLU A 28 12.06 0.84 6.56
CA GLU A 28 11.26 2.07 6.57
C GLU A 28 11.04 2.66 5.17
N LYS A 29 12.05 2.53 4.30
CA LYS A 29 11.96 2.94 2.89
C LYS A 29 10.86 2.18 2.14
N ASP A 30 10.69 0.89 2.40
CA ASP A 30 9.67 0.08 1.74
C ASP A 30 8.29 0.47 2.25
N ILE A 31 8.14 0.69 3.56
CA ILE A 31 6.89 1.18 4.17
C ILE A 31 6.50 2.55 3.58
N ALA A 32 7.46 3.46 3.41
CA ALA A 32 7.21 4.77 2.81
C ALA A 32 6.77 4.68 1.34
N LEU A 33 7.38 3.79 0.55
CA LEU A 33 6.98 3.54 -0.83
C LEU A 33 5.56 2.96 -0.91
N LEU A 34 5.25 1.98 -0.05
CA LEU A 34 3.92 1.38 0.04
C LEU A 34 2.87 2.42 0.43
N LYS A 35 3.17 3.24 1.43
CA LYS A 35 2.28 4.33 1.86
C LYS A 35 1.97 5.31 0.73
N SER A 36 2.98 5.71 -0.05
CA SER A 36 2.80 6.62 -1.19
C SER A 36 1.93 6.02 -2.30
N ALA A 37 2.10 4.73 -2.58
CA ALA A 37 1.25 4.01 -3.53
C ALA A 37 -0.20 3.93 -3.02
N CYS A 38 -0.40 3.54 -1.76
CA CYS A 38 -1.72 3.48 -1.14
C CYS A 38 -2.39 4.87 -1.08
N LEU A 39 -1.64 5.95 -0.85
CA LEU A 39 -2.19 7.31 -0.83
C LEU A 39 -2.66 7.77 -2.21
N GLN A 40 -1.99 7.36 -3.28
CA GLN A 40 -2.48 7.62 -4.63
C GLN A 40 -3.80 6.90 -4.90
N ILE A 41 -3.92 5.63 -4.52
CA ILE A 41 -5.17 4.86 -4.66
C ILE A 41 -6.31 5.54 -3.89
N ALA A 42 -6.07 5.96 -2.65
CA ALA A 42 -7.07 6.66 -1.84
C ALA A 42 -7.54 7.97 -2.48
N GLN A 43 -6.65 8.69 -3.17
CA GLN A 43 -6.98 9.91 -3.89
C GLN A 43 -7.78 9.62 -5.17
N GLU A 44 -7.38 8.60 -5.93
CA GLU A 44 -8.09 8.17 -7.14
C GLU A 44 -9.52 7.68 -6.82
N ASP A 45 -9.69 7.00 -5.69
CA ASP A 45 -10.98 6.53 -5.20
C ASP A 45 -11.80 7.63 -4.51
N LEU A 46 -11.26 8.85 -4.40
CA LEU A 46 -11.88 10.01 -3.73
C LEU A 46 -12.36 9.67 -2.31
N LEU A 47 -11.55 8.89 -1.57
CA LEU A 47 -11.90 8.50 -0.22
C LEU A 47 -12.01 9.72 0.70
N PRO A 48 -13.03 9.77 1.57
CA PRO A 48 -13.19 10.89 2.48
C PRO A 48 -12.06 10.87 3.52
N GLN A 49 -11.62 12.06 3.96
CA GLN A 49 -10.44 12.22 4.83
C GLN A 49 -10.49 11.40 6.12
N ASN A 50 -11.69 11.17 6.67
CA ASN A 50 -11.87 10.35 7.87
C ASN A 50 -11.62 8.85 7.64
N GLU A 51 -11.61 8.39 6.39
CA GLU A 51 -11.39 6.99 6.00
C GLU A 51 -9.98 6.72 5.48
N VAL A 52 -9.30 7.76 4.97
CA VAL A 52 -7.94 7.67 4.41
C VAL A 52 -6.96 7.00 5.37
N SER A 53 -6.93 7.39 6.65
CA SER A 53 -5.95 6.82 7.60
C SER A 53 -6.13 5.31 7.78
N THR A 54 -7.37 4.85 7.93
CA THR A 54 -7.68 3.42 8.07
C THR A 54 -7.34 2.68 6.80
N PHE A 55 -7.74 3.22 5.64
CA PHE A 55 -7.42 2.66 4.34
C PHE A 55 -5.90 2.51 4.12
N LEU A 56 -5.13 3.55 4.44
CA LEU A 56 -3.67 3.51 4.30
C LEU A 56 -3.05 2.41 5.17
N LEU A 57 -3.50 2.27 6.41
CA LEU A 57 -3.00 1.25 7.32
C LEU A 57 -3.29 -0.16 6.80
N ASP A 58 -4.50 -0.39 6.30
CA ASP A 58 -4.90 -1.68 5.74
C ASP A 58 -4.13 -1.99 4.46
N CYS A 59 -4.09 -1.05 3.51
CA CYS A 59 -3.39 -1.21 2.24
C CYS A 59 -1.89 -1.48 2.43
N VAL A 60 -1.22 -0.75 3.34
CA VAL A 60 0.20 -1.01 3.63
C VAL A 60 0.38 -2.39 4.28
N ASN A 61 -0.49 -2.77 5.21
CA ASN A 61 -0.40 -4.08 5.87
C ASN A 61 -0.65 -5.25 4.92
N ASP A 62 -1.54 -5.10 3.94
CA ASP A 62 -1.77 -6.11 2.91
C ASP A 62 -0.51 -6.29 2.07
N GLN A 63 0.09 -5.18 1.62
CA GLN A 63 1.34 -5.20 0.86
C GLN A 63 2.54 -5.75 1.65
N LEU A 64 2.62 -5.47 2.95
CA LEU A 64 3.63 -6.06 3.83
C LEU A 64 3.43 -7.57 3.94
N THR A 65 2.20 -8.02 4.13
CA THR A 65 1.86 -9.45 4.26
C THR A 65 2.20 -10.21 2.98
N GLU A 66 1.85 -9.66 1.82
CA GLU A 66 2.18 -10.24 0.51
C GLU A 66 3.69 -10.39 0.27
N ARG A 67 4.49 -9.48 0.82
CA ARG A 67 5.96 -9.49 0.74
C ARG A 67 6.63 -10.34 1.82
N GLY A 68 5.86 -10.92 2.73
CA GLY A 68 6.39 -11.71 3.85
C GLY A 68 7.02 -10.87 4.95
N TYR A 69 6.50 -9.66 5.17
CA TYR A 69 6.88 -8.79 6.29
C TYR A 69 5.85 -8.82 7.42
N GLN A 70 6.28 -8.40 8.59
CA GLN A 70 5.41 -8.20 9.74
C GLN A 70 4.49 -6.99 9.53
N ARG A 71 3.26 -7.11 10.01
CA ARG A 71 2.28 -6.03 10.02
C ARG A 71 2.67 -4.94 11.02
N ILE A 72 2.23 -3.71 10.75
CA ILE A 72 2.42 -2.53 11.59
C ILE A 72 1.10 -2.11 12.22
N GLU A 73 1.17 -1.52 13.41
CA GLU A 73 0.00 -1.05 14.15
C GLU A 73 -0.35 0.40 13.83
N PHE A 74 0.63 1.19 13.37
CA PHE A 74 0.45 2.61 13.05
C PHE A 74 1.35 3.02 11.88
N LEU A 75 0.91 4.04 11.14
CA LEU A 75 1.67 4.69 10.07
C LEU A 75 2.05 6.10 10.52
N ASP A 76 3.35 6.35 10.66
CA ASP A 76 3.82 7.68 11.03
C ASP A 76 3.60 8.70 9.91
N GLY A 77 3.18 9.90 10.32
CA GLY A 77 3.13 11.10 9.48
C GLY A 77 2.20 11.01 8.28
N ILE A 78 0.94 10.58 8.44
CA ILE A 78 -0.11 10.88 7.44
C ILE A 78 0.04 12.37 7.14
N PRO A 79 0.49 12.79 5.93
CA PRO A 79 0.37 14.19 5.60
C PRO A 79 -1.13 14.43 5.69
N ALA A 80 -1.58 15.19 6.70
CA ALA A 80 -2.85 15.87 6.61
C ALA A 80 -2.83 16.43 5.19
N PHE A 81 -3.76 15.98 4.35
CA PHE A 81 -3.87 16.42 2.97
C PHE A 81 -3.74 17.93 2.98
N GLU A 82 -2.52 18.41 2.77
CA GLU A 82 -2.31 19.78 2.43
C GLU A 82 -2.91 19.79 1.05
N GLU A 83 -4.02 20.50 0.94
CA GLU A 83 -4.70 20.85 -0.28
C GLU A 83 -3.66 21.52 -1.18
N THR A 84 -2.75 20.74 -1.77
CA THR A 84 -1.99 21.16 -2.93
C THR A 84 -3.00 21.13 -4.05
N ASP A 85 -3.76 22.22 -4.12
CA ASP A 85 -4.02 22.98 -5.33
C ASP A 85 -3.50 22.21 -6.54
N VAL A 86 -4.35 21.33 -7.06
CA VAL A 86 -4.20 20.80 -8.41
C VAL A 86 -4.56 22.01 -9.27
N PRO A 87 -3.62 22.69 -9.96
CA PRO A 87 -4.05 23.56 -11.02
C PRO A 87 -4.60 22.63 -12.11
N SER A 88 -5.92 22.52 -12.10
CA SER A 88 -6.74 22.03 -13.20
C SER A 88 -6.15 22.56 -14.50
N GLU A 89 -5.96 21.67 -15.47
CA GLU A 89 -5.32 21.90 -16.77
C GLU A 89 -6.04 22.94 -17.69
N SER A 90 -6.76 23.93 -17.16
CA SER A 90 -7.66 24.81 -17.93
C SER A 90 -7.17 26.23 -18.22
N GLU A 91 -6.00 26.67 -17.73
CA GLU A 91 -5.56 28.07 -17.92
C GLU A 91 -4.42 28.28 -18.94
N LYS A 92 -4.03 27.26 -19.71
CA LYS A 92 -3.02 27.45 -20.79
C LYS A 92 -3.60 28.04 -22.08
N SER A 93 -4.92 28.13 -22.23
CA SER A 93 -5.55 28.53 -23.50
C SER A 93 -5.93 30.01 -23.62
N LEU A 94 -5.88 30.81 -22.55
CA LEU A 94 -6.35 32.21 -22.56
C LEU A 94 -5.24 33.26 -22.67
N ILE A 95 -3.98 32.85 -22.48
CA ILE A 95 -2.84 33.79 -22.41
C ILE A 95 -2.28 34.15 -23.81
N GLU A 96 -2.59 33.36 -24.85
CA GLU A 96 -2.03 33.57 -26.20
C GLU A 96 -2.94 34.41 -27.13
N ALA A 97 -4.16 34.75 -26.70
CA ALA A 97 -5.11 35.51 -27.53
C ALA A 97 -5.12 37.03 -27.27
N LEU A 98 -4.31 37.53 -26.33
CA LEU A 98 -4.31 38.94 -25.92
C LEU A 98 -3.01 39.69 -26.22
N GLU A 99 -1.93 39.04 -26.68
CA GLU A 99 -0.78 39.73 -27.27
C GLU A 99 -1.04 40.06 -28.75
N GLU A 100 -1.92 41.05 -28.93
CA GLU A 100 -1.53 42.30 -29.58
C GLU A 100 -1.07 42.24 -31.05
N SER A 101 -2.06 42.20 -31.94
CA SER A 101 -2.10 43.12 -33.08
C SER A 101 -3.20 44.14 -32.76
N PRO A 102 -2.96 45.47 -32.81
CA PRO A 102 -2.46 46.15 -34.01
C PRO A 102 -1.44 47.28 -33.76
N ARG A 103 -0.48 47.39 -34.69
CA ARG A 103 0.23 48.64 -34.98
C ARG A 103 -0.79 49.73 -35.34
N GLN A 104 -0.81 50.83 -34.62
CA GLN A 104 -1.38 52.11 -35.08
C GLN A 104 -0.56 53.27 -34.50
N PRO A 105 -0.51 54.47 -35.13
CA PRO A 105 -0.70 54.83 -36.54
C PRO A 105 0.59 55.26 -37.25
#